data_AF-A0A4W4ECD4-F1
#
_entry.id   AF-A0A4W4ECD4-F1
#
_cell.length_a   1.000
_cell.length_b   1.000
_cell.length_c   1.000
_cell.angle_alpha   90.00
_cell.angle_beta   90.00
_cell.angle_gamma   90.00
#
_symmetry.space_group_name_H-M   'P 1'
#
loop_
_entity.id
_entity.type
_entity.pdbx_description
1 polymer ?
#
loop_
_entity_poly.entity_id
_entity_poly.type
_entity_poly.pdbx_seq_one_letter_code
_entity_poly.pdbx_strand_id
1 'polypeptide(L)'
;MVITRMAKKHPMISSREIKEDLQLPVSTAAIRRCLREAKLFARNPRKVPLLKKRRVEKVTEHIDWPKEKWHNILWTDESKIVLIGSKGTMDQFEYIKILEEVILPYAEEEMPLKWILVDSMPHTCKAVIRNKGYTTKY
;
A
#
# COMPACT_ATOMS: atom_id res chain seq x y z
N MET A 1 -10.93 -34.20 11.58
CA MET A 1 -9.61 -34.61 12.11
C MET A 1 -9.01 -33.49 12.94
N VAL A 2 -8.32 -33.80 14.04
CA VAL A 2 -7.76 -32.82 14.99
C VAL A 2 -6.69 -31.94 14.33
N ILE A 3 -5.86 -32.53 13.47
CA ILE A 3 -4.80 -31.85 12.69
C ILE A 3 -5.38 -30.72 11.82
N THR A 4 -6.46 -31.00 11.08
CA THR A 4 -7.07 -30.00 10.17
C THR A 4 -7.77 -28.89 10.93
N ARG A 5 -8.35 -29.19 12.10
CA ARG A 5 -8.93 -28.19 13.00
C ARG A 5 -7.87 -27.25 13.57
N MET A 6 -6.72 -27.79 14.00
CA MET A 6 -5.61 -26.99 14.53
C MET A 6 -5.03 -26.06 13.46
N ALA A 7 -4.76 -26.58 12.25
CA ALA A 7 -4.25 -25.80 11.13
C ALA A 7 -5.20 -24.69 10.67
N LYS A 8 -6.53 -24.89 10.77
CA LYS A 8 -7.51 -23.83 10.48
C LYS A 8 -7.56 -22.74 11.54
N LYS A 9 -7.40 -23.11 12.82
CA LYS A 9 -7.38 -22.15 13.94
C LYS A 9 -6.11 -21.29 13.93
N HIS A 10 -4.98 -21.89 13.58
CA HIS A 10 -3.67 -21.24 13.53
C HIS A 10 -3.05 -21.41 12.14
N PRO A 11 -3.39 -20.56 11.15
CA PRO A 11 -2.99 -20.76 9.76
C PRO A 11 -1.49 -20.68 9.48
N MET A 12 -0.70 -20.16 10.44
CA MET A 12 0.76 -20.05 10.35
C MET A 12 1.50 -21.21 11.04
N ILE A 13 0.79 -22.16 11.63
CA ILE A 13 1.41 -23.25 12.40
C ILE A 13 2.10 -24.26 11.47
N SER A 14 3.29 -24.72 11.87
CA SER A 14 4.06 -25.71 11.13
C SER A 14 3.64 -27.15 11.45
N SER A 15 3.97 -28.09 10.57
CA SER A 15 3.75 -29.52 10.84
C SER A 15 4.56 -30.08 12.01
N ARG A 16 5.60 -29.38 12.46
CA ARG A 16 6.41 -29.74 13.63
C ARG A 16 5.69 -29.32 14.90
N GLU A 17 5.27 -28.05 14.97
CA GLU A 17 4.48 -27.52 16.08
C GLU A 17 3.16 -28.28 16.24
N ILE A 18 2.45 -28.62 15.16
CA ILE A 18 1.25 -29.48 15.25
C ILE A 18 1.57 -30.84 15.89
N LYS A 19 2.74 -31.43 15.60
CA LYS A 19 3.15 -32.72 16.16
C LYS A 19 3.40 -32.60 17.66
N GLU A 20 4.10 -31.55 18.07
CA GLU A 20 4.50 -31.27 19.45
C GLU A 20 3.28 -30.90 20.30
N ASP A 21 2.44 -29.96 19.85
CA ASP A 21 1.25 -29.48 20.56
C ASP A 21 0.22 -30.59 20.79
N LEU A 22 0.05 -31.48 19.81
CA LEU A 22 -0.91 -32.58 19.88
C LEU A 22 -0.30 -33.89 20.41
N GLN A 23 1.01 -33.89 20.73
CA GLN A 23 1.77 -35.06 21.20
C GLN A 23 1.51 -36.33 20.37
N LEU A 24 1.37 -36.19 19.06
CA LEU A 24 0.97 -37.31 18.20
C LEU A 24 2.17 -38.23 17.92
N PRO A 25 2.01 -39.57 18.03
CA PRO A 25 3.05 -40.54 17.68
C PRO A 25 3.17 -40.72 16.15
N VAL A 26 3.09 -39.63 15.39
CA VAL A 26 3.10 -39.64 13.91
C VAL A 26 4.26 -38.81 13.38
N SER A 27 4.73 -39.15 12.19
CA SER A 27 5.75 -38.36 11.52
C SER A 27 5.18 -37.04 11.00
N THR A 28 6.03 -36.02 10.89
CA THR A 28 5.63 -34.73 10.27
C THR A 28 5.22 -34.90 8.80
N ALA A 29 5.69 -35.96 8.14
CA ALA A 29 5.29 -36.31 6.77
C ALA A 29 3.83 -36.77 6.71
N ALA A 30 3.38 -37.59 7.67
CA ALA A 30 1.98 -38.01 7.78
C ALA A 30 1.05 -36.80 8.04
N ILE A 31 1.48 -35.87 8.91
CA ILE A 31 0.76 -34.60 9.15
C ILE A 31 0.67 -33.79 7.85
N ARG A 32 1.77 -33.62 7.12
CA ARG A 32 1.78 -32.91 5.83
C ARG A 32 0.89 -33.59 4.78
N ARG A 33 0.81 -34.92 4.76
CA ARG A 33 -0.07 -35.66 3.85
C ARG A 33 -1.54 -35.41 4.18
N CYS A 34 -1.92 -35.52 5.45
CA CYS A 34 -3.27 -35.23 5.93
C CYS A 34 -3.71 -33.79 5.62
N LEU A 35 -2.82 -32.80 5.80
CA LEU A 35 -3.10 -31.41 5.43
C LEU A 35 -3.35 -31.25 3.92
N ARG A 36 -2.58 -31.92 3.07
CA ARG A 36 -2.78 -31.88 1.61
C ARG A 36 -4.07 -32.56 1.18
N GLU A 37 -4.42 -33.71 1.78
CA GLU A 37 -5.71 -34.39 1.56
C GLU A 37 -6.88 -33.46 1.92
N ALA A 38 -6.71 -32.65 2.96
CA ALA A 38 -7.67 -31.62 3.36
C ALA A 38 -7.59 -30.32 2.55
N LYS A 39 -6.81 -30.28 1.45
CA LYS A 39 -6.57 -29.10 0.59
C LYS A 39 -5.97 -27.89 1.32
N LEU A 40 -5.28 -28.12 2.44
CA LEU A 40 -4.54 -27.11 3.19
C LEU A 40 -3.08 -27.13 2.75
N PHE A 41 -2.74 -26.21 1.86
CA PHE A 41 -1.40 -26.05 1.33
C PHE A 41 -0.63 -24.96 2.06
N ALA A 42 0.68 -25.15 2.24
CA ALA A 42 1.55 -24.08 2.69
C ALA A 42 1.53 -22.91 1.68
N ARG A 43 1.54 -21.69 2.22
CA ARG A 43 1.58 -20.42 1.47
C ARG A 43 2.52 -19.47 2.20
N ASN A 44 3.18 -18.60 1.46
CA ASN A 44 3.91 -17.48 2.05
C ASN A 44 2.94 -16.30 2.22
N PRO A 45 2.80 -15.70 3.42
CA PRO A 45 1.99 -14.49 3.59
C PRO A 45 2.47 -13.38 2.66
N ARG A 46 1.52 -12.64 2.07
CA ARG A 46 1.85 -11.44 1.30
C ARG A 46 2.33 -10.35 2.26
N LYS A 47 3.41 -9.65 1.89
CA LYS A 47 3.84 -8.42 2.58
C LYS A 47 2.83 -7.33 2.23
N VAL A 48 1.87 -7.11 3.11
CA VAL A 48 0.83 -6.08 2.94
C VAL A 48 1.07 -4.95 3.94
N PRO A 49 0.96 -3.68 3.53
CA PRO A 49 1.01 -2.58 4.47
C PRO A 49 -0.18 -2.67 5.43
N LEU A 50 0.08 -2.44 6.73
CA LEU A 50 -1.00 -2.41 7.72
C LEU A 50 -1.92 -1.23 7.44
N LEU A 51 -3.22 -1.51 7.31
CA LEU A 51 -4.23 -0.48 7.07
C LEU A 51 -4.49 0.28 8.38
N LYS A 52 -4.37 1.60 8.33
CA LYS A 52 -4.73 2.51 9.42
C LYS A 52 -6.19 2.94 9.29
N LYS A 53 -6.86 3.22 10.41
CA LYS A 53 -8.28 3.66 10.46
C LYS A 53 -8.57 4.84 9.52
N ARG A 54 -7.70 5.85 9.48
CA ARG A 54 -7.78 7.02 8.59
C ARG A 54 -7.92 6.66 7.10
N ARG A 55 -7.32 5.55 6.65
CA ARG A 55 -7.44 5.09 5.25
C ARG A 55 -8.85 4.58 4.95
N VAL A 56 -9.46 3.89 5.91
CA VAL A 56 -10.83 3.36 5.75
C VAL A 56 -11.83 4.51 5.68
N GLU A 57 -11.71 5.49 6.58
CA GLU A 57 -12.55 6.70 6.60
C GLU A 57 -12.46 7.48 5.27
N LYS A 58 -11.25 7.69 4.75
CA LYS A 58 -11.05 8.35 3.44
C LYS A 58 -11.72 7.56 2.30
N VAL A 59 -11.64 6.22 2.30
CA VAL A 59 -12.32 5.41 1.27
C VAL A 59 -13.83 5.53 1.38
N THR A 60 -14.39 5.47 2.59
CA THR A 60 -15.84 5.58 2.79
C THR A 60 -16.41 6.93 2.36
N GLU A 61 -15.67 8.03 2.52
CA GLU A 61 -16.08 9.36 2.08
C GLU A 61 -16.14 9.52 0.54
N HIS A 62 -15.39 8.69 -0.19
CA HIS A 62 -15.17 8.85 -1.63
C HIS A 62 -15.79 7.71 -2.46
N ILE A 63 -16.36 6.69 -1.82
CA ILE A 63 -16.89 5.48 -2.49
C ILE A 63 -18.01 5.80 -3.48
N ASP A 64 -18.87 6.76 -3.14
CA ASP A 64 -20.03 7.17 -3.95
C ASP A 64 -19.75 8.36 -4.86
N TRP A 65 -18.48 8.71 -5.09
CA TRP A 65 -18.15 9.82 -5.99
C TRP A 65 -18.53 9.50 -7.44
N PRO A 66 -19.23 10.43 -8.13
CA PRO A 66 -19.62 10.24 -9.51
C PRO A 66 -18.39 10.24 -10.43
N LYS A 67 -18.51 9.60 -11.59
CA LYS A 67 -17.39 9.41 -12.54
C LYS A 67 -16.77 10.73 -12.98
N GLU A 68 -17.60 11.74 -13.19
CA GLU A 68 -17.22 13.10 -13.58
C GLU A 68 -16.30 13.73 -12.53
N LYS A 69 -16.53 13.43 -11.25
CA LYS A 69 -15.66 13.89 -10.17
C LYS A 69 -14.30 13.23 -10.21
N TRP A 70 -14.23 11.95 -10.56
CA TRP A 70 -12.95 11.24 -10.75
C TRP A 70 -12.16 11.78 -11.94
N HIS A 71 -12.82 12.17 -13.03
CA HIS A 71 -12.18 12.78 -14.19
C HIS A 71 -11.55 14.14 -13.90
N ASN A 72 -12.04 14.85 -12.88
CA ASN A 72 -11.52 16.17 -12.50
C ASN A 72 -10.40 16.09 -11.46
N ILE A 73 -9.94 14.89 -11.09
CA ILE A 73 -8.85 14.72 -10.13
C ILE A 73 -7.52 14.60 -10.85
N LEU A 74 -6.60 15.48 -10.48
CA LEU A 74 -5.21 15.39 -10.86
C LEU A 74 -4.44 14.55 -9.84
N TRP A 75 -3.87 13.43 -10.32
CA TRP A 75 -3.10 12.50 -9.50
C TRP A 75 -1.60 12.73 -9.71
N THR A 76 -0.87 12.96 -8.64
CA THR A 76 0.59 13.12 -8.67
C THR A 76 1.22 12.19 -7.63
N ASP A 77 2.28 11.48 -8.01
CA ASP A 77 3.08 10.66 -7.10
C ASP A 77 4.54 10.67 -7.53
N GLU A 78 5.43 10.36 -6.60
CA GLU A 78 6.87 10.24 -6.84
C GLU A 78 7.26 8.78 -6.86
N SER A 79 7.86 8.32 -7.96
CA SER A 79 8.39 6.96 -8.06
C SER A 79 9.89 6.99 -8.23
N LYS A 80 10.59 6.20 -7.42
CA LYS A 80 12.05 6.07 -7.50
C LYS A 80 12.42 5.03 -8.55
N ILE A 81 13.03 5.48 -9.65
CA ILE A 81 13.63 4.62 -10.67
C ILE A 81 15.15 4.63 -10.47
N VAL A 82 15.75 3.47 -10.19
CA VAL A 82 17.21 3.36 -9.95
C VAL A 82 17.83 2.51 -11.05
N LEU A 83 18.71 3.11 -11.86
CA LEU A 83 19.48 2.38 -12.86
C LEU A 83 20.77 1.80 -12.24
N ILE A 84 21.62 2.65 -11.65
CA ILE A 84 22.79 2.24 -10.86
C ILE A 84 23.05 3.31 -9.77
N GLY A 85 22.92 2.92 -8.49
CA GLY A 85 23.63 3.54 -7.35
C GLY A 85 23.38 5.00 -6.93
N SER A 86 22.69 5.84 -7.71
CA SER A 86 22.48 7.24 -7.34
C SER A 86 21.19 7.45 -6.51
N LYS A 87 21.31 8.20 -5.42
CA LYS A 87 20.21 8.66 -4.58
C LYS A 87 20.05 10.17 -4.79
N GLY A 88 19.33 10.57 -5.84
CA GLY A 88 18.72 11.90 -5.86
C GLY A 88 17.53 11.90 -4.90
N THR A 89 17.44 12.91 -4.04
CA THR A 89 16.23 13.21 -3.28
C THR A 89 15.68 14.51 -3.85
N MET A 90 14.43 14.51 -4.30
CA MET A 90 13.81 15.71 -4.84
C MET A 90 13.73 16.77 -3.75
N ASP A 91 14.23 17.97 -4.05
CA ASP A 91 14.07 19.11 -3.17
C ASP A 91 12.75 19.84 -3.48
N GLN A 92 12.33 20.69 -2.55
CA GLN A 92 11.05 21.40 -2.67
C GLN A 92 11.01 22.44 -3.78
N PHE A 93 12.14 23.06 -4.14
CA PHE A 93 12.22 24.04 -5.22
C PHE A 93 12.15 23.33 -6.58
N GLU A 94 12.82 22.19 -6.70
CA GLU A 94 12.72 21.31 -7.86
C GLU A 94 11.27 20.82 -8.04
N TYR A 95 10.59 20.48 -6.94
CA TYR A 95 9.17 20.13 -6.98
C TYR A 95 8.28 21.30 -7.41
N ILE A 96 8.46 22.50 -6.84
CA ILE A 96 7.70 23.70 -7.24
C ILE A 96 7.90 23.96 -8.73
N LYS A 97 9.14 23.84 -9.22
CA LYS A 97 9.45 24.02 -10.62
C LYS A 97 8.70 23.02 -11.51
N ILE A 98 8.71 21.73 -11.16
CA ILE A 98 7.94 20.71 -11.89
C ILE A 98 6.43 20.99 -11.82
N LEU A 99 5.94 21.45 -10.66
CA LEU A 99 4.53 21.79 -10.49
C LEU A 99 4.12 22.93 -11.44
N GLU A 100 4.87 24.03 -11.44
CA GLU A 100 4.57 25.24 -12.21
C GLU A 100 4.85 25.10 -13.71
N GLU A 101 5.93 24.40 -14.08
CA GLU A 101 6.35 24.30 -15.48
C GLU A 101 5.73 23.11 -16.22
N VAL A 102 5.27 22.06 -15.51
CA VAL A 102 4.79 20.82 -16.14
C VAL A 102 3.37 20.46 -15.71
N ILE A 103 3.12 20.37 -14.41
CA ILE A 103 1.85 19.81 -13.90
C ILE A 103 0.68 20.78 -14.10
N LEU A 104 0.87 22.07 -13.77
CA LEU A 104 -0.17 23.08 -13.92
C LEU A 104 -0.52 23.36 -15.39
N PRO A 105 0.45 23.58 -16.31
CA PRO A 105 0.13 23.79 -17.72
C PRO A 105 -0.61 22.60 -18.34
N TYR A 106 -0.19 21.38 -18.02
CA TYR A 106 -0.90 20.17 -18.45
C TYR A 106 -2.35 20.15 -17.97
N ALA A 107 -2.59 20.48 -16.70
CA ALA A 107 -3.93 20.49 -16.15
C ALA A 107 -4.81 21.58 -16.80
N GLU A 108 -4.25 22.74 -17.14
CA GLU A 108 -4.98 23.81 -17.84
C GLU A 108 -5.32 23.46 -19.29
N GLU A 109 -4.44 22.74 -19.99
CA GLU A 109 -4.63 22.34 -21.38
C GLU A 109 -5.57 21.14 -21.53
N GLU A 110 -5.33 20.08 -20.75
CA GLU A 110 -5.96 18.77 -20.95
C GLU A 110 -7.18 18.53 -20.03
N MET A 111 -7.36 19.37 -19.00
CA MET A 111 -8.50 19.27 -18.09
C MET A 111 -9.41 20.50 -18.20
N PRO A 112 -10.35 20.53 -19.17
CA PRO A 112 -11.22 21.69 -19.43
C PRO A 112 -12.25 21.97 -18.33
N LEU A 113 -12.41 21.04 -17.37
CA LEU A 113 -13.22 21.22 -16.18
C LEU A 113 -12.34 21.64 -15.01
N LYS A 114 -12.91 22.39 -14.05
CA LYS A 114 -12.20 22.79 -12.84
C LYS A 114 -11.60 21.57 -12.13
N TRP A 115 -10.28 21.43 -12.25
CA TRP A 115 -9.53 20.30 -11.73
C TRP A 115 -9.20 20.50 -10.25
N ILE A 116 -9.02 19.40 -9.53
CA ILE A 116 -8.65 19.38 -8.11
C ILE A 116 -7.41 18.51 -7.98
N LEU A 117 -6.30 19.12 -7.54
CA LEU A 117 -5.13 18.36 -7.12
C LEU A 117 -5.46 17.63 -5.83
N VAL A 118 -5.47 16.29 -5.86
CA VAL A 118 -5.83 15.51 -4.68
C VAL A 118 -4.66 15.46 -3.69
N ASP A 119 -5.01 15.83 -2.47
CA ASP A 119 -4.25 15.78 -1.22
C ASP A 119 -3.80 14.33 -0.84
N SER A 120 -3.05 13.67 -1.71
CA SER A 120 -2.18 12.51 -1.37
C SER A 120 -0.83 13.00 -0.83
N MET A 121 -0.35 14.14 -1.32
CA MET A 121 0.90 14.81 -0.94
C MET A 121 0.73 16.18 -0.21
N PRO A 122 -0.31 16.44 0.62
CA PRO A 122 -0.60 17.78 1.11
C PRO A 122 0.23 18.17 2.32
N HIS A 123 0.78 17.20 3.05
CA HIS A 123 1.66 17.53 4.16
C HIS A 123 2.93 18.20 3.64
N THR A 124 3.43 17.81 2.46
CA THR A 124 4.59 18.43 1.81
C THR A 124 4.22 19.69 1.04
N CYS A 125 3.24 19.65 0.14
CA CYS A 125 2.97 20.81 -0.74
C CYS A 125 2.43 22.03 0.02
N LYS A 126 1.44 21.86 0.92
CA LYS A 126 0.96 23.00 1.74
C LYS A 126 2.04 23.52 2.68
N ALA A 127 2.88 22.64 3.24
CA ALA A 127 3.98 23.07 4.09
C ALA A 127 5.06 23.81 3.29
N VAL A 128 5.42 23.32 2.10
CA VAL A 128 6.37 23.96 1.18
C VAL A 128 5.86 25.33 0.72
N ILE A 129 4.60 25.43 0.31
CA ILE A 129 3.96 26.69 -0.08
C ILE A 129 3.90 27.66 1.13
N ARG A 130 3.46 27.18 2.30
CA ARG A 130 3.40 27.99 3.53
C ARG A 130 4.79 28.44 3.99
N ASN A 131 5.80 27.61 3.78
CA ASN A 131 7.18 27.88 4.16
C ASN A 131 7.97 28.56 3.04
N LYS A 132 7.33 29.03 1.96
CA LYS A 132 7.97 29.72 0.82
C LYS A 132 9.22 29.00 0.26
N GLY A 133 9.19 27.66 0.25
CA GLY A 133 10.33 26.86 -0.19
C GLY A 133 11.47 26.71 0.84
N TYR A 134 11.28 27.01 2.12
CA TYR A 134 12.25 26.67 3.18
C TYR A 134 12.04 25.24 3.72
N THR A 135 13.13 24.60 4.14
CA THR A 135 13.16 23.18 4.58
C THR A 135 12.06 22.85 5.59
N THR A 136 11.19 21.92 5.22
CA THR A 136 10.16 21.35 6.11
C THR A 136 10.70 20.05 6.70
N LYS A 137 10.88 19.99 8.03
CA LYS A 137 11.22 18.73 8.73
C LYS A 137 9.97 17.85 8.84
N TYR A 138 10.05 16.63 8.32
CA TYR A 138 9.13 15.53 8.61
C TYR A 138 9.79 14.52 9.53
#